data_AF-A0A933U5R5-F1
#
_entry.id   AF-A0A933U5R5-F1
#
_cell.length_a   1.000
_cell.length_b   1.000
_cell.length_c   1.000
_cell.angle_alpha   90.00
_cell.angle_beta   90.00
_cell.angle_gamma   90.00
#
_symmetry.space_group_name_H-M   'P 1'
#
loop_
_entity.id
_entity.type
_entity.pdbx_description
1 polymer ?
#
loop_
_entity_poly.entity_id
_entity_poly.type
_entity_poly.pdbx_seq_one_letter_code
_entity_poly.pdbx_strand_id
1 'polypeptide(L)'
;MVRALALLVLLLAACRVEHGLDRPPADFREAPPPKLQVKQSFDPDTGKLAHEWTQLVFVDRRPLKDGREVKYFANGEKLCEGEWKHGEKHGAWRFYYESGAIKSETFYGDRRTPTTMTFWHPNGQISLQGPAINGSRQGTWRLWRKNGLLAEEGPFVGSVREGAWRVWSEDGQSVSEIVYSKNVRVSASSPTPSEPVWAEPASAPRTEDAPPEPSSPPAPVEPK
;
A
#
# COMPACT_ATOMS: atom_id res chain seq x y z
N MET A 1 -32.03 10.94 21.44
CA MET A 1 -31.92 9.53 20.98
C MET A 1 -30.91 8.70 21.78
N VAL A 2 -29.74 9.22 22.17
CA VAL A 2 -28.71 8.46 22.92
C VAL A 2 -29.16 7.98 24.32
N ARG A 3 -30.01 8.74 25.02
CA ARG A 3 -30.52 8.36 26.36
C ARG A 3 -31.52 7.19 26.36
N ALA A 4 -32.25 6.99 25.26
CA ALA A 4 -33.21 5.89 25.14
C ALA A 4 -32.51 4.53 24.88
N LEU A 5 -31.38 4.54 24.17
CA LEU A 5 -30.57 3.34 23.94
C LEU A 5 -29.88 2.84 25.21
N ALA A 6 -29.40 3.75 26.07
CA ALA A 6 -28.77 3.39 27.33
C ALA A 6 -29.75 2.69 28.30
N LEU A 7 -30.99 3.18 28.37
CA LEU A 7 -32.07 2.56 29.14
C LEU A 7 -32.46 1.18 28.60
N LEU A 8 -32.48 1.01 27.27
CA LEU A 8 -32.77 -0.29 26.65
C LEU A 8 -31.66 -1.33 26.91
N VAL A 9 -30.39 -0.93 26.88
CA VAL A 9 -29.25 -1.81 27.20
C VAL A 9 -29.27 -2.21 28.68
N LEU A 10 -29.60 -1.30 29.59
CA LEU A 10 -29.74 -1.59 31.02
C LEU A 10 -30.96 -2.48 31.32
N LEU A 11 -32.08 -2.29 30.62
CA LEU A 11 -33.27 -3.15 30.75
C LEU A 11 -33.01 -4.57 30.22
N LEU A 12 -32.28 -4.71 29.11
CA LEU A 12 -31.87 -6.02 28.57
C LEU A 12 -30.86 -6.74 29.47
N ALA A 13 -29.96 -6.00 30.12
CA ALA A 13 -29.04 -6.54 31.12
C ALA A 13 -29.79 -6.98 32.39
N ALA A 14 -30.74 -6.19 32.89
CA ALA A 14 -31.56 -6.55 34.04
C ALA A 14 -32.43 -7.79 33.77
N CYS A 15 -33.00 -7.92 32.57
CA CYS A 15 -33.82 -9.07 32.18
C CYS A 15 -33.01 -10.39 32.10
N ARG A 16 -31.71 -10.34 31.76
CA ARG A 16 -30.83 -11.53 31.77
C ARG A 16 -30.53 -12.04 33.18
N VAL A 17 -30.44 -11.13 34.15
CA VAL A 17 -30.19 -11.46 35.56
C VAL A 17 -31.42 -12.12 36.20
N GLU A 18 -32.63 -11.61 35.92
CA GLU A 18 -33.87 -12.13 36.51
C GLU A 18 -34.28 -13.52 35.98
N HIS A 19 -33.93 -13.84 34.73
CA HIS A 19 -34.23 -15.15 34.12
C HIS A 19 -33.10 -16.19 34.26
N GLY A 20 -32.04 -15.89 35.02
CA GLY A 20 -30.94 -16.82 35.26
C GLY A 20 -30.12 -17.19 34.01
N LEU A 21 -30.28 -16.44 32.91
CA LEU A 21 -29.60 -16.67 31.64
C LEU A 21 -28.12 -16.27 31.66
N ASP A 22 -27.67 -15.55 32.69
CA ASP A 22 -26.25 -15.21 32.91
C ASP A 22 -25.47 -16.31 33.64
N ARG A 23 -26.12 -17.35 34.17
CA ARG A 23 -25.40 -18.52 34.68
C ARG A 23 -25.17 -19.48 33.52
N PRO A 24 -23.91 -19.71 33.10
CA PRO A 24 -23.64 -20.78 32.15
C PRO A 24 -24.15 -22.11 32.76
N PRO A 25 -24.60 -23.06 31.93
CA PRO A 25 -25.07 -24.37 32.39
C PRO A 25 -24.10 -24.99 33.40
N ALA A 26 -24.60 -25.77 34.36
CA ALA A 26 -23.77 -26.41 35.39
C ALA A 26 -22.61 -27.25 34.79
N ASP A 27 -22.78 -27.73 33.56
CA ASP A 27 -21.79 -28.51 32.81
C ASP A 27 -20.92 -27.68 31.84
N PHE A 28 -21.04 -26.34 31.85
CA PHE A 28 -20.20 -25.47 31.04
C PHE A 28 -18.77 -25.49 31.59
N ARG A 29 -17.93 -26.27 30.94
CA ARG A 29 -16.48 -26.21 31.13
C ARG A 29 -15.94 -25.22 30.10
N GLU A 30 -15.33 -24.14 30.58
CA GLU A 30 -14.58 -23.24 29.71
C GLU A 30 -13.52 -24.07 28.96
N ALA A 31 -13.57 -24.02 27.63
CA ALA A 31 -12.59 -24.74 26.82
C ALA A 31 -11.20 -24.21 27.17
N PRO A 32 -10.18 -25.08 27.30
CA PRO A 32 -8.83 -24.64 27.61
C PRO A 32 -8.37 -23.62 26.55
N PRO A 33 -7.64 -22.57 26.95
CA PRO A 33 -7.21 -21.54 26.02
C PRO A 33 -6.36 -22.17 24.90
N PRO A 34 -6.49 -21.67 23.67
CA PRO A 34 -5.70 -22.20 22.57
C PRO A 34 -4.21 -21.96 22.81
N LYS A 35 -3.40 -22.90 22.32
CA LYS A 35 -1.94 -22.83 22.46
C LYS A 35 -1.32 -22.42 21.14
N LEU A 36 -0.44 -21.42 21.19
CA LEU A 36 0.39 -21.06 20.05
C LEU A 36 1.46 -22.12 19.84
N GLN A 37 1.65 -22.57 18.59
CA GLN A 37 2.69 -23.52 18.22
C GLN A 37 3.38 -23.08 16.93
N VAL A 38 4.71 -23.10 16.94
CA VAL A 38 5.52 -22.92 15.73
C VAL A 38 5.70 -24.28 15.06
N LYS A 39 5.47 -24.32 13.75
CA LYS A 39 5.64 -25.50 12.90
C LYS A 39 6.66 -25.19 11.83
N GLN A 40 7.43 -26.20 11.49
CA GLN A 40 8.46 -26.15 10.46
C GLN A 40 8.30 -27.37 9.56
N SER A 41 8.59 -27.18 8.28
CA SER A 41 8.73 -28.26 7.30
C SER A 41 10.02 -28.04 6.51
N PHE A 42 10.66 -29.16 6.19
CA PHE A 42 11.94 -29.19 5.50
C PHE A 42 11.74 -29.75 4.09
N ASP A 43 12.55 -29.25 3.16
CA ASP A 43 12.63 -29.75 1.80
C ASP A 43 13.17 -31.20 1.81
N PRO A 44 12.51 -32.15 1.14
CA PRO A 44 12.87 -33.56 1.22
C PRO A 44 14.19 -33.90 0.52
N ASP A 45 14.60 -33.12 -0.47
CA ASP A 45 15.80 -33.37 -1.27
C ASP A 45 17.04 -32.75 -0.62
N THR A 46 16.90 -31.55 -0.05
CA THR A 46 18.01 -30.77 0.49
C THR A 46 18.09 -30.79 2.02
N GLY A 47 17.00 -31.17 2.71
CA GLY A 47 16.89 -31.10 4.18
C GLY A 47 16.84 -29.67 4.74
N LYS A 48 16.83 -28.64 3.89
CA LYS A 48 16.77 -27.24 4.31
C LYS A 48 15.36 -26.85 4.75
N LEU A 49 15.27 -25.85 5.64
CA LEU A 49 13.97 -25.31 6.07
C LEU A 49 13.23 -24.73 4.86
N ALA A 50 12.03 -25.25 4.57
CA ALA A 50 11.23 -24.83 3.42
C ALA A 50 10.08 -23.90 3.83
N HIS A 51 9.52 -24.10 5.02
CA HIS A 51 8.38 -23.32 5.50
C HIS A 51 8.30 -23.39 7.02
N GLU A 52 8.14 -22.22 7.62
CA GLU A 52 7.93 -22.00 9.05
C GLU A 52 6.63 -21.20 9.22
N TRP A 53 5.75 -21.65 10.11
CA TRP A 53 4.51 -20.93 10.39
C TRP A 53 4.05 -21.13 11.83
N THR A 54 3.35 -20.14 12.33
CA THR A 54 2.71 -20.19 13.64
C THR A 54 1.23 -20.53 13.50
N GLN A 55 0.74 -21.39 14.39
CA GLN A 55 -0.66 -21.80 14.43
C GLN A 55 -1.20 -21.82 15.87
N LEU A 56 -2.48 -21.45 16.02
CA LEU A 56 -3.26 -21.70 17.23
C LEU A 56 -3.82 -23.11 17.18
N VAL A 57 -3.49 -23.91 18.19
CA VAL A 57 -4.01 -25.26 18.37
C VAL A 57 -5.13 -25.22 19.41
N PHE A 58 -6.26 -25.79 19.03
CA PHE A 58 -7.44 -25.96 19.87
C PHE A 58 -7.60 -27.44 20.20
N VAL A 59 -8.28 -27.75 21.30
CA VAL A 59 -8.58 -29.15 21.67
C VAL A 59 -9.66 -29.72 20.75
N ASP A 60 -10.70 -28.93 20.46
CA ASP A 60 -11.93 -29.44 19.82
C ASP A 60 -12.08 -29.05 18.34
N ARG A 61 -11.10 -28.32 17.77
CA ARG A 61 -11.16 -27.87 16.38
C ARG A 61 -9.79 -27.87 15.70
N ARG A 62 -9.81 -27.79 14.38
CA ARG A 62 -8.58 -27.76 13.57
C ARG A 62 -7.72 -26.54 13.94
N PRO A 63 -6.38 -26.70 13.93
CA PRO A 63 -5.48 -25.57 14.10
C PRO A 63 -5.71 -24.51 13.03
N LEU A 64 -5.56 -23.24 13.43
CA LEU A 64 -5.66 -22.09 12.53
C LEU A 64 -4.30 -21.39 12.50
N LYS A 65 -3.89 -20.86 11.34
CA LYS A 65 -2.67 -20.05 11.27
C LYS A 65 -2.87 -18.74 12.05
N ASP A 66 -1.90 -18.39 12.88
CA ASP A 66 -1.94 -17.18 13.69
C ASP A 66 -0.50 -16.80 14.06
N GLY A 67 -0.10 -15.58 13.72
CA GLY A 67 1.28 -15.11 13.79
C GLY A 67 2.04 -15.27 12.46
N ARG A 68 3.36 -15.30 12.56
CA ARG A 68 4.27 -15.23 11.42
C ARG A 68 4.22 -16.49 10.54
N GLU A 69 4.28 -16.31 9.23
CA GLU A 69 4.62 -17.34 8.25
C GLU A 69 5.82 -16.89 7.41
N VAL A 70 6.77 -17.78 7.19
CA VAL A 70 7.91 -17.60 6.30
C VAL A 70 8.08 -18.85 5.45
N LYS A 71 8.24 -18.69 4.15
CA LYS A 71 8.64 -19.76 3.24
C LYS A 71 9.99 -19.43 2.64
N TYR A 72 10.71 -20.46 2.24
CA TYR A 72 12.06 -20.37 1.72
C TYR A 72 12.15 -21.06 0.36
N PHE A 73 13.07 -20.57 -0.47
CA PHE A 73 13.52 -21.25 -1.67
C PHE A 73 14.48 -22.39 -1.30
N ALA A 74 14.76 -23.30 -2.25
CA ALA A 74 15.74 -24.37 -2.05
C ALA A 74 17.18 -23.87 -1.80
N ASN A 75 17.49 -22.63 -2.21
CA ASN A 75 18.76 -22.01 -1.90
C ASN A 75 18.87 -21.60 -0.41
N GLY A 76 17.75 -21.46 0.30
CA GLY A 76 17.66 -21.02 1.70
C GLY A 76 17.22 -19.56 1.88
N GLU A 77 17.13 -18.78 0.79
CA GLU A 77 16.61 -17.42 0.82
C GLU A 77 15.09 -17.42 1.03
N LYS A 78 14.56 -16.32 1.58
CA LYS A 78 13.10 -16.20 1.79
C LYS A 78 12.40 -16.19 0.43
N LEU A 79 11.33 -16.98 0.30
CA LEU A 79 10.37 -16.94 -0.80
C LEU A 79 9.25 -15.94 -0.52
N CYS A 80 8.67 -16.02 0.67
CA CYS A 80 7.67 -15.08 1.14
C CYS A 80 7.62 -15.01 2.66
N GLU A 81 7.19 -13.88 3.20
CA GLU A 81 6.86 -13.76 4.61
C GLU A 81 5.60 -12.92 4.81
N GLY A 82 4.90 -13.17 5.90
CA GLY A 82 3.72 -12.41 6.28
C GLY A 82 3.20 -12.80 7.64
N GLU A 83 2.09 -12.20 8.02
CA GLU A 83 1.42 -12.45 9.28
C GLU A 83 -0.01 -12.96 9.05
N TRP A 84 -0.42 -13.87 9.92
CA TRP A 84 -1.78 -14.36 10.03
C TRP A 84 -2.40 -13.87 11.32
N LYS A 85 -3.69 -13.64 11.27
CA LYS A 85 -4.51 -13.37 12.44
C LYS A 85 -5.78 -14.20 12.31
N HIS A 86 -5.98 -15.15 13.21
CA HIS A 86 -7.13 -16.05 13.24
C HIS A 86 -7.44 -16.76 11.90
N GLY A 87 -6.41 -17.18 11.18
CA GLY A 87 -6.53 -17.88 9.89
C GLY A 87 -6.68 -16.96 8.68
N GLU A 88 -6.58 -15.64 8.86
CA GLU A 88 -6.65 -14.65 7.78
C GLU A 88 -5.33 -13.89 7.63
N LYS A 89 -4.98 -13.52 6.40
CA LYS A 89 -3.79 -12.73 6.12
C LYS A 89 -3.93 -11.34 6.74
N HIS A 90 -2.91 -10.90 7.47
CA HIS A 90 -2.88 -9.61 8.13
C HIS A 90 -1.55 -8.89 7.86
N GLY A 91 -1.60 -7.56 7.77
CA GLY A 91 -0.42 -6.73 7.60
C GLY A 91 0.27 -6.90 6.24
N ALA A 92 1.57 -6.64 6.21
CA ALA A 92 2.37 -6.70 4.99
C ALA A 92 2.79 -8.14 4.66
N TRP A 93 2.40 -8.59 3.47
CA TRP A 93 2.84 -9.84 2.89
C TRP A 93 3.87 -9.58 1.80
N ARG A 94 5.09 -10.06 2.01
CA ARG A 94 6.22 -9.84 1.11
C ARG A 94 6.56 -11.12 0.38
N PHE A 95 6.92 -10.97 -0.88
CA PHE A 95 7.50 -12.01 -1.73
C PHE A 95 8.84 -11.51 -2.23
N TYR A 96 9.78 -12.41 -2.37
CA TYR A 96 11.15 -12.09 -2.73
C TYR A 96 11.54 -12.80 -4.04
N TYR A 97 12.57 -12.27 -4.69
CA TYR A 97 13.32 -12.99 -5.71
C TYR A 97 14.26 -13.99 -5.05
N GLU A 98 14.76 -14.97 -5.81
CA GLU A 98 15.78 -15.91 -5.32
C GLU A 98 17.09 -15.22 -4.90
N SER A 99 17.31 -13.98 -5.36
CA SER A 99 18.42 -13.12 -4.92
C SER A 99 18.23 -12.51 -3.53
N GLY A 100 17.06 -12.69 -2.90
CA GLY A 100 16.70 -12.05 -1.63
C GLY A 100 16.11 -10.63 -1.77
N ALA A 101 16.12 -10.04 -2.97
CA ALA A 101 15.49 -8.75 -3.22
C ALA A 101 13.95 -8.85 -3.13
N ILE A 102 13.28 -7.82 -2.61
CA ILE A 102 11.82 -7.79 -2.57
C ILE A 102 11.28 -7.76 -4.00
N LYS A 103 10.34 -8.66 -4.30
CA LYS A 103 9.63 -8.75 -5.57
C LYS A 103 8.29 -8.05 -5.53
N SER A 104 7.53 -8.31 -4.46
CA SER A 104 6.22 -7.69 -4.27
C SER A 104 5.81 -7.68 -2.81
N GLU A 105 4.96 -6.74 -2.45
CA GLU A 105 4.42 -6.53 -1.13
C GLU A 105 2.94 -6.23 -1.29
N THR A 106 2.12 -6.90 -0.50
CA THR A 106 0.69 -6.68 -0.46
C THR A 106 0.28 -6.41 0.97
N PHE A 107 -0.39 -5.29 1.20
CA PHE A 107 -0.88 -4.95 2.53
C PHE A 107 -2.32 -5.44 2.70
N TYR A 108 -2.57 -6.26 3.72
CA TYR A 108 -3.89 -6.77 4.09
C TYR A 108 -4.38 -6.04 5.34
N GLY A 109 -5.49 -5.31 5.20
CA GLY A 109 -6.18 -4.69 6.34
C GLY A 109 -7.02 -5.68 7.14
N ASP A 110 -7.83 -5.17 8.07
CA ASP A 110 -8.63 -5.97 9.00
C ASP A 110 -9.74 -6.81 8.34
N ARG A 111 -10.14 -6.48 7.11
CA ARG A 111 -11.24 -7.16 6.39
C ARG A 111 -10.77 -8.22 5.41
N ARG A 112 -9.56 -8.77 5.57
CA ARG A 112 -8.95 -9.78 4.68
C ARG A 112 -8.72 -9.33 3.23
N THR A 113 -9.12 -8.12 2.88
CA THR A 113 -8.93 -7.56 1.55
C THR A 113 -7.56 -6.91 1.47
N PRO A 114 -6.77 -7.22 0.43
CA PRO A 114 -5.57 -6.45 0.17
C PRO A 114 -5.99 -5.02 -0.18
N THR A 115 -5.33 -4.05 0.44
CA THR A 115 -5.62 -2.61 0.26
C THR A 115 -4.68 -2.02 -0.79
N THR A 116 -3.40 -2.34 -0.70
CA THR A 116 -2.34 -1.80 -1.56
C THR A 116 -1.41 -2.92 -1.99
N MET A 117 -0.97 -2.86 -3.23
CA MET A 117 0.03 -3.74 -3.79
C MET A 117 1.18 -2.91 -4.36
N THR A 118 2.39 -3.32 -4.05
CA THR A 118 3.63 -2.73 -4.56
C THR A 118 4.47 -3.86 -5.15
N PHE A 119 5.08 -3.62 -6.30
CA PHE A 119 6.01 -4.51 -6.98
C PHE A 119 7.32 -3.76 -7.21
N TRP A 120 8.42 -4.51 -7.20
CA TRP A 120 9.75 -3.96 -7.40
C TRP A 120 10.47 -4.66 -8.55
N HIS A 121 11.27 -3.89 -9.27
CA HIS A 121 12.27 -4.39 -10.19
C HIS A 121 13.38 -5.11 -9.41
N PRO A 122 14.14 -6.01 -10.06
CA PRO A 122 15.28 -6.69 -9.41
C PRO A 122 16.36 -5.73 -8.85
N ASN A 123 16.40 -4.48 -9.31
CA ASN A 123 17.31 -3.45 -8.80
C ASN A 123 16.78 -2.72 -7.55
N GLY A 124 15.65 -3.14 -6.99
CA GLY A 124 15.05 -2.56 -5.78
C GLY A 124 14.22 -1.30 -6.01
N GLN A 125 14.07 -0.82 -7.25
CA GLN A 125 13.16 0.28 -7.56
C GLN A 125 11.73 -0.21 -7.73
N ILE A 126 10.75 0.61 -7.37
CA ILE A 126 9.34 0.26 -7.58
C ILE A 126 9.11 0.08 -9.08
N SER A 127 8.37 -0.95 -9.45
CA SER A 127 7.97 -1.24 -10.83
C SER A 127 6.50 -0.93 -11.06
N LEU A 128 5.65 -1.21 -10.08
CA LEU A 128 4.21 -1.08 -10.19
C LEU A 128 3.61 -0.92 -8.78
N GLN A 129 2.69 0.04 -8.61
CA GLN A 129 2.01 0.27 -7.32
C GLN A 129 0.59 0.76 -7.54
N GLY A 130 -0.33 0.31 -6.70
CA GLY A 130 -1.69 0.84 -6.67
C GLY A 130 -2.63 0.08 -5.73
N PRO A 131 -3.91 0.47 -5.72
CA PRO A 131 -4.92 -0.14 -4.87
C PRO A 131 -5.26 -1.56 -5.34
N ALA A 132 -5.53 -2.43 -4.38
CA ALA A 132 -6.14 -3.72 -4.62
C ALA A 132 -7.53 -3.76 -3.99
N ILE A 133 -8.47 -4.41 -4.65
CA ILE A 133 -9.79 -4.70 -4.10
C ILE A 133 -10.11 -6.15 -4.45
N ASN A 134 -10.53 -6.94 -3.46
CA ASN A 134 -10.84 -8.37 -3.62
C ASN A 134 -9.72 -9.19 -4.28
N GLY A 135 -8.46 -8.87 -3.98
CA GLY A 135 -7.31 -9.59 -4.56
C GLY A 135 -6.94 -9.17 -5.98
N SER A 136 -7.68 -8.25 -6.59
CA SER A 136 -7.42 -7.76 -7.94
C SER A 136 -6.97 -6.30 -7.94
N ARG A 137 -6.19 -5.92 -8.95
CA ARG A 137 -5.75 -4.54 -9.15
C ARG A 137 -6.94 -3.68 -9.52
N GLN A 138 -7.17 -2.60 -8.78
CA GLN A 138 -8.31 -1.71 -8.97
C GLN A 138 -7.87 -0.24 -8.83
N GLY A 139 -8.53 0.66 -9.54
CA GLY A 139 -8.29 2.10 -9.44
C GLY A 139 -7.02 2.53 -10.16
N THR A 140 -6.46 3.69 -9.78
CA THR A 140 -5.28 4.25 -10.45
C THR A 140 -4.01 3.55 -10.00
N TRP A 141 -3.28 3.00 -10.95
CA TRP A 141 -1.97 2.40 -10.74
C TRP A 141 -0.91 3.21 -11.44
N ARG A 142 0.29 3.16 -10.88
CA ARG A 142 1.49 3.77 -11.42
C ARG A 142 2.49 2.70 -11.75
N LEU A 143 3.14 2.84 -12.90
CA LEU A 143 4.23 2.00 -13.36
C LEU A 143 5.48 2.85 -13.49
N TRP A 144 6.59 2.32 -13.00
CA TRP A 144 7.90 2.96 -13.09
C TRP A 144 8.86 2.10 -13.88
N ARG A 145 9.77 2.75 -14.58
CA ARG A 145 10.86 2.09 -15.31
C ARG A 145 11.94 1.62 -14.35
N LYS A 146 12.89 0.83 -14.87
CA LYS A 146 14.09 0.39 -14.14
C LYS A 146 15.04 1.53 -13.74
N ASN A 147 14.83 2.76 -14.21
CA ASN A 147 15.58 3.93 -13.77
C ASN A 147 14.82 4.77 -12.72
N GLY A 148 13.60 4.36 -12.35
CA GLY A 148 12.79 5.00 -11.31
C GLY A 148 11.91 6.12 -11.85
N LEU A 149 12.00 6.44 -13.14
CA LEU A 149 11.10 7.40 -13.78
C LEU A 149 9.72 6.78 -13.98
N LEU A 150 8.68 7.57 -13.72
CA LEU A 150 7.30 7.18 -13.97
C LEU A 150 7.14 6.92 -15.47
N ALA A 151 6.64 5.74 -15.80
CA ALA A 151 6.42 5.29 -17.17
C ALA A 151 4.98 5.50 -17.57
N GLU A 152 4.05 5.01 -16.74
CA GLU A 152 2.63 4.96 -17.06
C GLU A 152 1.78 5.13 -15.80
N GLU A 153 0.60 5.73 -15.94
CA GLU A 153 -0.39 5.89 -14.87
C GLU A 153 -1.78 5.75 -15.47
N GLY A 154 -2.64 4.92 -14.87
CA GLY A 154 -4.00 4.77 -15.34
C GLY A 154 -4.84 3.75 -14.56
N PRO A 155 -6.11 3.59 -14.93
CA PRO A 155 -7.04 2.73 -14.21
C PRO A 155 -6.83 1.25 -14.53
N PHE A 156 -6.79 0.44 -13.48
CA PHE A 156 -7.11 -0.98 -13.55
C PHE A 156 -8.53 -1.23 -13.05
N VAL A 157 -9.23 -2.13 -13.75
CA VAL A 157 -10.52 -2.69 -13.35
C VAL A 157 -10.37 -4.20 -13.38
N GLY A 158 -10.42 -4.85 -12.23
CA GLY A 158 -10.28 -6.32 -12.14
C GLY A 158 -8.96 -6.84 -12.73
N SER A 159 -7.84 -6.16 -12.47
CA SER A 159 -6.52 -6.50 -13.02
C SER A 159 -6.33 -6.27 -14.53
N VAL A 160 -7.29 -5.62 -15.19
CA VAL A 160 -7.26 -5.26 -16.61
C VAL A 160 -7.18 -3.74 -16.77
N ARG A 161 -6.31 -3.25 -17.67
CA ARG A 161 -6.19 -1.83 -18.01
C ARG A 161 -7.45 -1.41 -18.77
N GLU A 162 -8.13 -0.40 -18.25
CA GLU A 162 -9.36 0.14 -18.81
C GLU A 162 -9.32 1.68 -18.72
N GLY A 163 -9.77 2.37 -19.75
CA GLY A 163 -9.83 3.83 -19.80
C GLY A 163 -8.51 4.49 -20.20
N ALA A 164 -8.38 5.76 -19.86
CA ALA A 164 -7.25 6.61 -20.21
C ALA A 164 -6.00 6.32 -19.37
N TRP A 165 -4.88 6.11 -20.04
CA TRP A 165 -3.57 5.91 -19.43
C TRP A 165 -2.62 7.01 -19.87
N ARG A 166 -2.04 7.74 -18.92
CA ARG A 166 -0.94 8.66 -19.17
C ARG A 166 0.34 7.87 -19.32
N VAL A 167 1.13 8.18 -20.34
CA VAL A 167 2.40 7.54 -20.65
C VAL A 167 3.43 8.64 -20.83
N TRP A 168 4.44 8.64 -19.98
CA TRP A 168 5.55 9.59 -20.03
C TRP A 168 6.61 9.10 -21.02
N SER A 169 7.36 10.00 -21.65
CA SER A 169 8.55 9.66 -22.45
C SER A 169 9.72 9.16 -21.59
N GLU A 170 10.80 8.69 -22.22
CA GLU A 170 11.98 8.14 -21.52
C GLU A 170 12.69 9.17 -20.64
N ASP A 171 12.68 10.44 -21.06
CA ASP A 171 13.18 11.61 -20.35
C ASP A 171 12.17 12.21 -19.34
N GLY A 172 10.92 11.72 -19.35
CA GLY A 172 9.85 12.16 -18.45
C GLY A 172 9.21 13.50 -18.80
N GLN A 173 9.60 14.15 -19.91
CA GLN A 173 9.15 15.50 -20.25
C GLN A 173 7.80 15.53 -20.97
N SER A 174 7.53 14.55 -21.84
CA SER A 174 6.30 14.51 -22.62
C SER A 174 5.33 13.46 -22.06
N VAL A 175 4.05 13.79 -22.05
CA VAL A 175 2.97 12.89 -21.63
C VAL A 175 2.05 12.66 -22.82
N SER A 176 1.86 11.41 -23.16
CA SER A 176 0.84 10.96 -24.11
C SER A 176 -0.29 10.27 -23.36
N GLU A 177 -1.49 10.28 -23.92
CA GLU A 177 -2.62 9.53 -23.37
C GLU A 177 -3.00 8.41 -24.33
N ILE A 178 -3.10 7.20 -23.79
CA ILE A 178 -3.51 6.02 -24.51
C ILE A 178 -4.77 5.49 -23.86
N VAL A 179 -5.84 5.36 -24.62
CA VAL A 179 -7.06 4.70 -24.14
C VAL A 179 -6.91 3.20 -24.30
N TYR A 180 -7.11 2.47 -23.21
CA TYR A 180 -7.18 1.01 -23.19
C TYR A 180 -8.62 0.56 -23.00
N SER A 181 -9.02 -0.50 -23.71
CA SER A 181 -10.20 -1.30 -23.35
C SER A 181 -9.77 -2.75 -23.29
N LYS A 182 -10.00 -3.39 -22.14
CA LYS A 182 -9.62 -4.77 -21.88
C LYS A 182 -8.15 -5.10 -22.18
N ASN A 183 -7.21 -4.26 -21.71
CA ASN A 183 -5.76 -4.32 -22.04
C ASN A 183 -5.39 -4.02 -23.49
N VAL A 184 -6.34 -3.79 -24.41
CA VAL A 184 -6.06 -3.46 -25.81
C VAL A 184 -5.99 -1.94 -25.99
N ARG A 185 -4.96 -1.45 -26.68
CA ARG A 185 -4.83 -0.02 -27.03
C ARG A 185 -5.83 0.32 -28.13
N VAL A 186 -6.66 1.34 -27.90
CA VAL A 186 -7.77 1.72 -28.80
C VAL A 186 -7.56 3.08 -29.49
N SER A 187 -6.69 3.95 -28.93
CA SER A 187 -6.47 5.39 -29.24
C SER A 187 -7.20 6.07 -30.44
N ALA A 188 -7.84 7.21 -30.14
CA ALA A 188 -7.58 8.53 -30.77
C ALA A 188 -8.20 9.68 -29.94
N SER A 189 -7.43 10.34 -29.07
CA SER A 189 -7.68 11.74 -28.66
C SER A 189 -6.46 12.31 -27.94
N SER A 190 -5.96 13.45 -28.39
CA SER A 190 -5.01 14.27 -27.63
C SER A 190 -5.73 14.83 -26.39
N PRO A 191 -5.24 14.64 -25.15
CA PRO A 191 -5.68 15.47 -24.06
C PRO A 191 -5.24 16.89 -24.34
N THR A 192 -6.20 17.83 -24.30
CA THR A 192 -5.86 19.24 -24.09
C THR A 192 -4.95 19.33 -22.86
N PRO A 193 -3.80 20.02 -22.94
CA PRO A 193 -2.92 20.16 -21.79
C PRO A 193 -3.70 20.80 -20.66
N SER A 194 -3.92 20.07 -19.57
CA SER A 194 -4.28 20.69 -18.30
C SER A 194 -3.08 21.49 -17.86
N GLU A 195 -3.23 22.81 -17.80
CA GLU A 195 -2.18 23.75 -17.40
C GLU A 195 -1.45 23.27 -16.14
N PRO A 196 -0.11 23.40 -16.08
CA PRO A 196 0.61 23.11 -14.86
C PRO A 196 0.19 24.10 -13.77
N VAL A 197 -0.40 23.60 -12.68
CA VAL A 197 -0.54 24.32 -11.41
C VAL A 197 0.87 24.46 -10.79
N TRP A 198 1.72 25.30 -11.36
CA TRP A 198 2.92 25.82 -10.69
C TRP A 198 3.62 27.02 -11.36
N ALA A 199 3.05 27.68 -12.38
CA ALA A 199 3.72 28.84 -12.98
C ALA A 199 2.85 30.10 -12.96
N GLU A 200 2.94 30.89 -11.90
CA GLU A 200 2.82 32.34 -12.07
C GLU A 200 4.22 32.92 -12.33
N PRO A 201 4.49 33.50 -13.51
CA PRO A 201 5.73 34.20 -13.79
C PRO A 201 5.74 35.61 -13.18
N ALA A 202 6.92 36.01 -12.75
CA ALA A 202 7.25 37.35 -12.27
C ALA A 202 6.72 38.44 -13.22
N SER A 203 5.84 39.30 -12.70
CA SER A 203 5.54 40.59 -13.33
C SER A 203 6.67 41.57 -13.03
N ALA A 204 7.56 41.79 -14.01
CA ALA A 204 8.41 42.97 -14.05
C ALA A 204 7.76 44.00 -14.98
N PRO A 205 7.42 45.22 -14.51
CA PRO A 205 7.07 46.31 -15.42
C PRO A 205 8.33 46.97 -16.01
N ARG A 206 8.23 47.33 -17.29
CA ARG A 206 9.23 48.00 -18.14
C ARG A 206 9.33 49.50 -17.80
N THR A 207 10.56 50.00 -17.84
CA THR A 207 11.08 51.37 -17.96
C THR A 207 10.14 52.51 -18.36
N GLU A 208 10.19 53.63 -17.62
CA GLU A 208 10.44 55.01 -18.10
C GLU A 208 10.27 55.99 -16.93
N ASP A 209 11.37 56.52 -16.37
CA ASP A 209 11.60 57.96 -16.20
C ASP A 209 12.95 58.16 -15.50
N ALA A 210 13.86 58.87 -16.17
CA ALA A 210 15.16 59.25 -15.64
C ALA A 210 15.11 60.73 -15.24
N PRO A 211 15.41 61.10 -13.98
CA PRO A 211 15.85 62.45 -13.65
C PRO A 211 17.39 62.56 -13.68
N PRO A 212 17.92 63.73 -14.06
CA PRO A 212 19.33 63.89 -14.43
C PRO A 212 20.30 63.86 -13.25
N GLU A 213 21.53 63.42 -13.54
CA GLU A 213 22.71 63.44 -12.66
C GLU A 213 22.96 64.82 -12.03
N PRO A 214 23.38 64.87 -10.76
CA PRO A 214 24.23 65.95 -10.28
C PRO A 214 25.70 65.51 -10.25
N SER A 215 26.46 66.17 -11.13
CA SER A 215 27.91 66.32 -11.16
C SER A 215 28.60 66.36 -9.78
N SER A 216 29.59 65.49 -9.57
CA SER A 216 30.71 65.74 -8.64
C SER A 216 31.79 66.54 -9.38
N PRO A 217 32.49 67.50 -8.75
CA PRO A 217 33.75 67.19 -8.02
C PRO A 217 34.12 68.29 -6.97
N PRO A 218 35.37 68.39 -6.44
CA PRO A 218 36.40 67.40 -6.07
C PRO A 218 36.74 67.44 -4.54
N ALA A 219 37.60 66.54 -4.07
CA ALA A 219 38.28 66.58 -2.75
C ALA A 219 39.52 67.52 -2.77
N PRO A 220 40.42 67.54 -1.75
CA PRO A 220 40.31 67.83 -0.31
C PRO A 220 41.29 68.96 0.14
N VAL A 221 41.11 69.60 1.32
CA VAL A 221 42.18 70.34 2.03
C VAL A 221 41.93 70.37 3.57
N GLU A 222 42.79 69.69 4.35
CA GLU A 222 43.14 69.99 5.77
C GLU A 222 44.20 71.13 5.81
N PRO A 223 44.70 71.69 6.94
CA PRO A 223 44.23 71.78 8.34
C PRO A 223 44.32 73.23 8.93
N LYS A 224 43.81 73.45 10.14
CA LYS A 224 44.55 74.15 11.23
C LYS A 224 43.86 73.99 12.59
#